data_AF-A0A9R0RGF3-F1
#
_entry.id   AF-A0A9R0RGF3-F1
#
_cell.length_a   1.000
_cell.length_b   1.000
_cell.length_c   1.000
_cell.angle_alpha   90.00
_cell.angle_beta   90.00
_cell.angle_gamma   90.00
#
_symmetry.space_group_name_H-M   'P 1'
#
loop_
_entity.id
_entity.type
_entity.pdbx_description
1 polymer ?
#
loop_
_entity_poly.entity_id
_entity_poly.type
_entity_poly.pdbx_seq_one_letter_code
_entity_poly.pdbx_strand_id
1 'polypeptide(L)'
;MSFAFSPSEMRKLHRKARDNALRIFQDNENLKLEIENNKREMVLRAKQLEKLSVENANDRKKLAELSDEKQKAKDDKSELELASIEQQRNDQDILKLVEDQKREKEDALARMLELEKELHEKRELELEVTRLNGTLQVMKHLEGDDDGDIHDKMEKLSEKLEHERKRLEELSGELVRKERESNDELQEARKELIMGLEDILSGRTAIGIKRMGELDERPFQNACKRKYGNDDHETRAAELVSSWQEEIKKPAWHPYKFVKAEDGSDKEVVNDEDPRLKQLWIEYGDDVCNAVKTALSEVNEYNPSGRYVVSELWNFRKNRKATMKEVLRFIFQQMEVPGKRRRG
;
A
#
# COMPACT_ATOMS: atom_id res chain seq x y z
N MET A 1 -77.29 -104.76 10.65
CA MET A 1 -76.16 -105.07 9.74
C MET A 1 -74.88 -104.58 10.40
N SER A 2 -74.25 -105.42 11.22
CA SER A 2 -72.91 -105.13 11.77
C SER A 2 -71.90 -105.92 10.93
N PHE A 3 -71.15 -105.22 10.09
CA PHE A 3 -69.98 -105.79 9.44
C PHE A 3 -68.89 -105.97 10.51
N ALA A 4 -68.89 -107.15 11.14
CA ALA A 4 -67.80 -107.55 12.03
C ALA A 4 -66.66 -108.13 11.15
N PHE A 5 -65.57 -107.38 11.03
CA PHE A 5 -64.34 -107.87 10.40
C PHE A 5 -63.85 -109.15 11.10
N SER A 6 -63.39 -110.15 10.33
CA SER A 6 -62.78 -111.33 10.93
C SER A 6 -61.43 -110.98 11.60
N PRO A 7 -61.00 -111.69 12.67
CA PRO A 7 -59.75 -111.40 13.36
C PRO A 7 -58.50 -111.39 12.45
N SER A 8 -58.54 -112.10 11.31
CA SER A 8 -57.43 -112.15 10.33
C SER A 8 -57.42 -110.93 9.39
N GLU A 9 -58.58 -110.42 8.98
CA GLU A 9 -58.73 -109.22 8.15
C GLU A 9 -58.38 -107.96 8.92
N MET A 10 -58.79 -107.89 10.20
CA MET A 10 -58.42 -106.81 11.11
C MET A 10 -56.90 -106.73 11.27
N ARG A 11 -56.19 -107.86 11.40
CA ARG A 11 -54.72 -107.93 11.45
C ARG A 11 -54.04 -107.47 10.16
N LYS A 12 -54.56 -107.83 8.98
CA LYS A 12 -54.03 -107.36 7.68
C LYS A 12 -54.21 -105.86 7.49
N LEU A 13 -55.38 -105.34 7.87
CA LEU A 13 -55.66 -103.90 7.83
C LEU A 13 -54.74 -103.12 8.77
N HIS A 14 -54.54 -103.62 10.00
CA HIS A 14 -53.57 -103.05 10.95
C HIS A 14 -52.14 -103.08 10.44
N ARG A 15 -51.70 -104.15 9.75
CA ARG A 15 -50.35 -104.18 9.13
C ARG A 15 -50.21 -103.16 8.00
N LYS A 16 -51.16 -103.11 7.06
CA LYS A 16 -51.13 -102.11 5.98
C LYS A 16 -51.17 -100.68 6.52
N ALA A 17 -51.99 -100.42 7.55
CA ALA A 17 -52.03 -99.13 8.22
C ALA A 17 -50.70 -98.78 8.90
N ARG A 18 -50.04 -99.77 9.54
CA ARG A 18 -48.71 -99.61 10.15
C ARG A 18 -47.62 -99.36 9.12
N ASP A 19 -47.59 -100.12 8.03
CA ASP A 19 -46.60 -99.96 6.95
C ASP A 19 -46.78 -98.63 6.23
N ASN A 20 -48.03 -98.20 6.00
CA ASN A 20 -48.33 -96.88 5.46
C ASN A 20 -47.91 -95.75 6.42
N ALA A 21 -48.18 -95.91 7.73
CA ALA A 21 -47.73 -94.96 8.73
C ALA A 21 -46.19 -94.87 8.77
N LEU A 22 -45.47 -96.00 8.72
CA LEU A 22 -44.00 -96.02 8.65
C LEU A 22 -43.46 -95.31 7.40
N ARG A 23 -44.07 -95.54 6.23
CA ARG A 23 -43.68 -94.83 5.01
C ARG A 23 -43.91 -93.33 5.13
N ILE A 24 -45.06 -92.91 5.67
CA ILE A 24 -45.37 -91.50 5.93
C ILE A 24 -44.36 -90.89 6.92
N PHE A 25 -43.95 -91.63 7.96
CA PHE A 25 -42.92 -91.16 8.89
C PHE A 25 -41.56 -90.98 8.19
N GLN A 26 -41.16 -91.92 7.35
CA GLN A 26 -39.90 -91.84 6.62
C GLN A 26 -39.91 -90.72 5.56
N ASP A 27 -41.01 -90.56 4.82
CA ASP A 27 -41.20 -89.46 3.87
C ASP A 27 -41.20 -88.10 4.59
N ASN A 28 -41.86 -88.00 5.76
CA ASN A 28 -41.83 -86.80 6.59
C ASN A 28 -40.43 -86.48 7.13
N GLU A 29 -39.63 -87.51 7.47
CA GLU A 29 -38.25 -87.35 7.91
C GLU A 29 -37.34 -86.87 6.76
N ASN A 30 -37.50 -87.44 5.56
CA ASN A 30 -36.81 -87.01 4.35
C ASN A 30 -37.17 -85.56 3.97
N LEU A 31 -38.45 -85.21 3.97
CA LEU A 31 -38.92 -83.84 3.71
C LEU A 31 -38.38 -82.87 4.75
N LYS A 32 -38.28 -83.27 6.02
CA LYS A 32 -37.69 -82.45 7.08
C LYS A 32 -36.20 -82.17 6.81
N LEU A 33 -35.45 -83.18 6.34
CA LEU A 33 -34.04 -83.00 5.96
C LEU A 33 -33.89 -82.09 4.73
N GLU A 34 -34.77 -82.21 3.74
CA GLU A 34 -34.76 -81.37 2.54
C GLU A 34 -35.11 -79.91 2.87
N ILE A 35 -36.13 -79.67 3.70
CA ILE A 35 -36.48 -78.35 4.22
C ILE A 35 -35.30 -77.74 4.98
N GLU A 36 -34.63 -78.52 5.82
CA GLU A 36 -33.47 -78.05 6.58
C GLU A 36 -32.28 -77.71 5.67
N ASN A 37 -32.05 -78.50 4.60
CA ASN A 37 -31.01 -78.22 3.62
C ASN A 37 -31.32 -76.97 2.79
N ASN A 38 -32.56 -76.84 2.30
CA ASN A 38 -33.02 -75.65 1.56
C ASN A 38 -32.94 -74.39 2.44
N LYS A 39 -33.27 -74.50 3.73
CA LYS A 39 -33.13 -73.40 4.69
C LYS A 39 -31.67 -72.97 4.84
N ARG A 40 -30.72 -73.92 4.92
CA ARG A 40 -29.28 -73.61 4.97
C ARG A 40 -28.81 -72.93 3.70
N GLU A 41 -29.23 -73.42 2.54
CA GLU A 41 -28.88 -72.82 1.25
C GLU A 41 -29.44 -71.40 1.10
N MET A 42 -30.71 -71.18 1.50
CA MET A 42 -31.32 -69.85 1.52
C MET A 42 -30.54 -68.89 2.42
N VAL A 43 -30.09 -69.34 3.60
CA VAL A 43 -29.26 -68.52 4.50
C VAL A 43 -27.91 -68.16 3.85
N LEU A 44 -27.27 -69.10 3.15
CA LEU A 44 -26.02 -68.83 2.45
C LEU A 44 -26.20 -67.83 1.30
N ARG A 45 -27.26 -68.01 0.49
CA ARG A 45 -27.60 -67.07 -0.60
C ARG A 45 -27.95 -65.68 -0.05
N ALA A 46 -28.69 -65.60 1.07
CA ALA A 46 -29.00 -64.33 1.72
C ALA A 46 -27.73 -63.59 2.17
N LYS A 47 -26.76 -64.31 2.78
CA LYS A 47 -25.45 -63.73 3.15
C LYS A 47 -24.65 -63.25 1.94
N GLN A 48 -24.68 -63.99 0.82
CA GLN A 48 -24.02 -63.57 -0.41
C GLN A 48 -24.66 -62.32 -1.01
N LEU A 49 -26.01 -62.26 -1.04
CA LEU A 49 -26.75 -61.08 -1.51
C LEU A 49 -26.46 -59.85 -0.64
N GLU A 50 -26.39 -60.03 0.68
CA GLU A 50 -26.03 -58.95 1.60
C GLU A 50 -24.62 -58.42 1.33
N LYS A 51 -23.64 -59.32 1.13
CA LYS A 51 -22.26 -58.94 0.78
C LYS A 51 -22.21 -58.15 -0.54
N LEU A 52 -22.87 -58.65 -1.58
CA LEU A 52 -22.95 -57.99 -2.89
C LEU A 52 -23.69 -56.64 -2.82
N SER A 53 -24.70 -56.52 -1.96
CA SER A 53 -25.42 -55.26 -1.73
C SER A 53 -24.49 -54.20 -1.11
N VAL A 54 -23.69 -54.59 -0.11
CA VAL A 54 -22.69 -53.70 0.50
C VAL A 54 -21.61 -53.31 -0.50
N GLU A 55 -21.11 -54.25 -1.30
CA GLU A 55 -20.10 -53.98 -2.33
C GLU A 55 -20.63 -53.02 -3.40
N ASN A 56 -21.83 -53.26 -3.92
CA ASN A 56 -22.50 -52.34 -4.85
C ASN A 56 -22.74 -50.95 -4.26
N ALA A 57 -23.10 -50.86 -2.97
CA ALA A 57 -23.27 -49.57 -2.30
C ALA A 57 -21.94 -48.80 -2.20
N ASN A 58 -20.85 -49.50 -1.87
CA ASN A 58 -19.51 -48.93 -1.83
C ASN A 58 -19.04 -48.47 -3.22
N ASP A 59 -19.25 -49.27 -4.26
CA ASP A 59 -18.88 -48.91 -5.64
C ASP A 59 -19.66 -47.69 -6.12
N ARG A 60 -20.97 -47.62 -5.84
CA ARG A 60 -21.78 -46.43 -6.14
C ARG A 60 -21.25 -45.19 -5.44
N LYS A 61 -20.86 -45.30 -4.17
CA LYS A 61 -20.28 -44.20 -3.41
C LYS A 61 -18.94 -43.75 -4.03
N LYS A 62 -18.07 -44.69 -4.38
CA LYS A 62 -16.78 -44.40 -5.02
C LYS A 62 -16.94 -43.74 -6.39
N LEU A 63 -17.92 -44.17 -7.18
CA LEU A 63 -18.23 -43.54 -8.46
C LEU A 63 -18.73 -42.10 -8.30
N ALA A 64 -19.54 -41.83 -7.28
CA ALA A 64 -19.98 -40.47 -6.96
C ALA A 64 -18.78 -39.59 -6.55
N GLU A 65 -17.92 -40.08 -5.65
CA GLU A 65 -16.69 -39.38 -5.23
C GLU A 65 -15.76 -39.06 -6.41
N LEU A 66 -15.52 -40.01 -7.31
CA LEU A 66 -14.71 -39.79 -8.52
C LEU A 66 -15.34 -38.79 -9.49
N SER A 67 -16.68 -38.76 -9.58
CA SER A 67 -17.38 -37.78 -10.41
C SER A 67 -17.24 -36.37 -9.84
N ASP A 68 -17.37 -36.22 -8.52
CA ASP A 68 -17.21 -34.95 -7.82
C ASP A 68 -15.76 -34.44 -7.90
N GLU A 69 -14.77 -35.32 -7.73
CA GLU A 69 -13.34 -34.99 -7.89
C GLU A 69 -13.03 -34.52 -9.33
N LYS A 70 -13.60 -35.21 -10.33
CA LYS A 70 -13.41 -34.83 -11.74
C LYS A 70 -14.04 -33.46 -12.05
N GLN A 71 -15.21 -33.18 -11.48
CA GLN A 71 -15.86 -31.88 -11.64
C GLN A 71 -15.04 -30.78 -10.97
N LYS A 72 -14.59 -31.01 -9.72
CA LYS A 72 -13.71 -30.08 -9.01
C LYS A 72 -12.42 -29.80 -9.77
N ALA A 73 -11.74 -30.83 -10.29
CA ALA A 73 -10.52 -30.66 -11.08
C ALA A 73 -10.75 -29.86 -12.38
N LYS A 74 -11.94 -29.98 -12.98
CA LYS A 74 -12.32 -29.19 -14.15
C LYS A 74 -12.53 -27.72 -13.78
N ASP A 75 -13.18 -27.46 -12.65
CA ASP A 75 -13.43 -26.11 -12.15
C ASP A 75 -12.11 -25.44 -11.75
N ASP A 76 -11.25 -26.14 -10.99
CA ASP A 76 -9.91 -25.67 -10.63
C ASP A 76 -9.06 -25.34 -11.87
N LYS A 77 -9.15 -26.17 -12.92
CA LYS A 77 -8.46 -25.91 -14.20
C LYS A 77 -8.99 -24.65 -14.89
N SER A 78 -10.31 -24.44 -14.90
CA SER A 78 -10.92 -23.25 -15.47
C SER A 78 -10.52 -21.99 -14.71
N GLU A 79 -10.46 -22.06 -13.37
CA GLU A 79 -10.00 -20.95 -12.53
C GLU A 79 -8.53 -20.61 -12.77
N LEU A 80 -7.67 -21.62 -12.92
CA LEU A 80 -6.25 -21.43 -13.25
C LEU A 80 -6.06 -20.77 -14.63
N GLU A 81 -6.86 -21.18 -15.62
CA GLU A 81 -6.82 -20.57 -16.96
C GLU A 81 -7.24 -19.10 -16.91
N LEU A 82 -8.32 -18.79 -16.20
CA LEU A 82 -8.76 -17.40 -15.98
C LEU A 82 -7.69 -16.57 -15.26
N ALA A 83 -7.06 -17.11 -14.20
CA ALA A 83 -5.98 -16.44 -13.49
C ALA A 83 -4.76 -16.18 -14.39
N SER A 84 -4.43 -17.14 -15.28
CA SER A 84 -3.33 -16.98 -16.23
C SER A 84 -3.62 -15.91 -17.29
N ILE A 85 -4.85 -15.85 -17.79
CA ILE A 85 -5.27 -14.81 -18.76
C ILE A 85 -5.21 -13.44 -18.08
N GLU A 86 -5.69 -13.32 -16.85
CA GLU A 86 -5.65 -12.07 -16.09
C GLU A 86 -4.22 -11.61 -15.80
N GLN A 87 -3.33 -12.55 -15.44
CA GLN A 87 -1.91 -12.25 -15.29
C GLN A 87 -1.29 -11.74 -16.59
N GLN A 88 -1.55 -12.39 -17.73
CA GLN A 88 -1.03 -11.94 -19.02
C GLN A 88 -1.53 -10.54 -19.41
N ARG A 89 -2.80 -10.22 -19.10
CA ARG A 89 -3.36 -8.88 -19.31
C ARG A 89 -2.64 -7.84 -18.46
N ASN A 90 -2.44 -8.13 -17.17
CA ASN A 90 -1.71 -7.25 -16.26
C ASN A 90 -0.27 -7.04 -16.72
N ASP A 91 0.43 -8.10 -17.14
CA ASP A 91 1.79 -8.01 -17.67
C ASP A 91 1.85 -7.13 -18.94
N GLN A 92 0.86 -7.26 -19.83
CA GLN A 92 0.76 -6.44 -21.03
C GLN A 92 0.52 -4.96 -20.70
N ASP A 93 -0.32 -4.66 -19.71
CA ASP A 93 -0.57 -3.28 -19.30
C ASP A 93 0.64 -2.67 -18.58
N ILE A 94 1.38 -3.46 -17.79
CA ILE A 94 2.68 -3.03 -17.22
C ILE A 94 3.67 -2.69 -18.35
N LEU A 95 3.74 -3.51 -19.41
CA LEU A 95 4.63 -3.23 -20.55
C LEU A 95 4.30 -1.90 -21.23
N LYS A 96 3.01 -1.59 -21.44
CA LYS A 96 2.58 -0.29 -21.99
C LYS A 96 3.01 0.87 -21.08
N LEU A 97 2.80 0.74 -19.77
CA LEU A 97 3.20 1.76 -18.80
C LEU A 97 4.71 2.00 -18.80
N VAL A 98 5.53 0.96 -18.94
CA VAL A 98 7.00 1.09 -19.05
C VAL A 98 7.39 1.86 -20.31
N GLU A 99 6.69 1.60 -21.43
CA GLU A 99 6.95 2.28 -22.70
C GLU A 99 6.46 3.74 -22.69
N ASP A 100 5.35 4.04 -22.01
CA ASP A 100 4.90 5.40 -21.75
C ASP A 100 5.90 6.16 -20.87
N GLN A 101 6.35 5.57 -19.76
CA GLN A 101 7.37 6.18 -18.90
C GLN A 101 8.70 6.43 -19.62
N LYS A 102 9.08 5.55 -20.56
CA LYS A 102 10.28 5.77 -21.37
C LYS A 102 10.12 7.01 -22.27
N ARG A 103 8.96 7.17 -22.91
CA ARG A 103 8.65 8.36 -23.72
C ARG A 103 8.63 9.63 -22.88
N GLU A 104 7.96 9.62 -21.73
CA GLU A 104 7.94 10.76 -20.81
C GLU A 104 9.35 11.14 -20.33
N LYS A 105 10.23 10.16 -20.08
CA LYS A 105 11.63 10.40 -19.73
C LYS A 105 12.39 11.08 -20.87
N GLU A 106 12.21 10.62 -22.10
CA GLU A 106 12.85 11.22 -23.28
C GLU A 106 12.37 12.66 -23.48
N ASP A 107 11.07 12.92 -23.33
CA ASP A 107 10.50 14.26 -23.39
C ASP A 107 11.04 15.18 -22.29
N ALA A 108 11.18 14.67 -21.06
CA ALA A 108 11.77 15.43 -19.95
C ALA A 108 13.24 15.78 -20.21
N LEU A 109 14.02 14.87 -20.78
CA LEU A 109 15.41 15.14 -21.18
C LEU A 109 15.48 16.20 -22.28
N ALA A 110 14.58 16.15 -23.27
CA ALA A 110 14.50 17.15 -24.33
C ALA A 110 14.16 18.54 -23.77
N ARG A 111 13.18 18.63 -22.85
CA ARG A 111 12.84 19.89 -22.16
C ARG A 111 14.01 20.44 -21.35
N MET A 112 14.74 19.59 -20.63
CA MET A 112 15.92 19.99 -19.85
C MET A 112 17.02 20.58 -20.75
N LEU A 113 17.29 19.94 -21.90
CA LEU A 113 18.25 20.45 -22.87
C LEU A 113 17.86 21.84 -23.40
N GLU A 114 16.57 22.07 -23.63
CA GLU A 114 16.09 23.38 -24.09
C GLU A 114 16.25 24.46 -23.00
N LEU A 115 15.90 24.13 -21.75
CA LEU A 115 16.12 25.04 -20.61
C LEU A 115 17.60 25.35 -20.39
N GLU A 116 18.50 24.40 -20.63
CA GLU A 116 19.95 24.64 -20.57
C GLU A 116 20.41 25.67 -21.61
N LYS A 117 19.84 25.62 -22.83
CA LYS A 117 20.13 26.63 -23.87
C LYS A 117 19.57 28.01 -23.48
N GLU A 118 18.32 28.07 -23.03
CA GLU A 118 17.70 29.33 -22.58
C GLU A 118 18.48 29.95 -21.41
N LEU A 119 18.98 29.12 -20.47
CA LEU A 119 19.85 29.58 -19.38
C LEU A 119 21.21 30.08 -19.88
N HIS A 120 21.79 29.43 -20.89
CA HIS A 120 23.03 29.91 -21.49
C HIS A 120 22.81 31.26 -22.19
N GLU A 121 21.73 31.39 -22.97
CA GLU A 121 21.35 32.64 -23.61
C GLU A 121 21.14 33.78 -22.60
N LYS A 122 20.46 33.49 -21.48
CA LYS A 122 20.29 34.45 -20.39
C LYS A 122 21.66 34.96 -19.88
N ARG A 123 22.62 34.07 -19.67
CA ARG A 123 23.98 34.44 -19.22
C ARG A 123 24.72 35.31 -20.24
N GLU A 124 24.59 35.00 -21.53
CA GLU A 124 25.20 35.82 -22.60
C GLU A 124 24.59 37.23 -22.62
N LEU A 125 23.26 37.34 -22.46
CA LEU A 125 22.57 38.62 -22.34
C LEU A 125 23.01 39.42 -21.10
N GLU A 126 23.16 38.77 -19.94
CA GLU A 126 23.67 39.41 -18.73
C GLU A 126 25.07 40.00 -18.92
N LEU A 127 25.94 39.25 -19.61
CA LEU A 127 27.30 39.71 -19.94
C LEU A 127 27.27 40.90 -20.93
N GLU A 128 26.44 40.83 -21.98
CA GLU A 128 26.32 41.93 -22.96
C GLU A 128 25.75 43.20 -22.32
N VAL A 129 24.71 43.09 -21.49
CA VAL A 129 24.16 44.22 -20.72
C VAL A 129 25.24 44.83 -19.82
N THR A 130 26.00 44.01 -19.10
CA THR A 130 27.10 44.48 -18.24
C THR A 130 28.19 45.19 -19.05
N ARG A 131 28.56 44.62 -20.21
CA ARG A 131 29.57 45.18 -21.11
C ARG A 131 29.14 46.52 -21.72
N LEU A 132 27.91 46.60 -22.22
CA LEU A 132 27.34 47.82 -22.79
C LEU A 132 27.25 48.92 -21.72
N ASN A 133 26.75 48.57 -20.53
CA ASN A 133 26.67 49.50 -19.41
C ASN A 133 28.06 50.04 -18.99
N GLY A 134 29.06 49.17 -18.89
CA GLY A 134 30.44 49.58 -18.59
C GLY A 134 31.06 50.48 -19.67
N THR A 135 30.82 50.15 -20.95
CA THR A 135 31.28 50.98 -22.07
C THR A 135 30.65 52.37 -22.03
N LEU A 136 29.35 52.44 -21.75
CA LEU A 136 28.60 53.68 -21.64
C LEU A 136 29.07 54.53 -20.47
N GLN A 137 29.40 53.89 -19.33
CA GLN A 137 29.98 54.56 -18.18
C GLN A 137 31.36 55.18 -18.52
N VAL A 138 32.22 54.48 -19.26
CA VAL A 138 33.51 55.03 -19.71
C VAL A 138 33.32 56.23 -20.65
N MET A 139 32.42 56.12 -21.63
CA MET A 139 32.16 57.22 -22.57
C MET A 139 31.64 58.48 -21.86
N LYS A 140 30.82 58.31 -20.83
CA LYS A 140 30.34 59.43 -19.99
C LYS A 140 31.47 60.20 -19.29
N HIS A 141 32.61 59.56 -19.01
CA HIS A 141 33.79 60.25 -18.45
C HIS A 141 34.67 60.92 -19.52
N LEU A 142 34.48 60.55 -20.80
CA LEU A 142 35.21 61.11 -21.94
C LEU A 142 34.44 62.24 -22.64
N GLU A 143 33.19 62.48 -22.24
CA GLU A 143 32.32 63.54 -22.78
C GLU A 143 32.88 64.92 -22.39
N GLY A 144 33.30 65.70 -23.41
CA GLY A 144 33.62 67.12 -23.29
C GLY A 144 32.52 67.98 -23.91
N ASP A 145 32.48 69.27 -23.58
CA ASP A 145 31.37 70.19 -23.92
C ASP A 145 31.09 70.39 -25.43
N ASP A 146 31.91 69.87 -26.36
CA ASP A 146 31.81 70.13 -27.81
C ASP A 146 32.01 68.87 -28.69
N ASP A 147 31.92 67.65 -28.12
CA ASP A 147 32.16 66.38 -28.86
C ASP A 147 30.86 65.67 -29.28
N GLY A 148 30.17 66.24 -30.28
CA GLY A 148 28.91 65.70 -30.81
C GLY A 148 29.00 64.25 -31.31
N ASP A 149 30.17 63.82 -31.79
CA ASP A 149 30.40 62.45 -32.25
C ASP A 149 30.40 61.43 -31.10
N ILE A 150 30.81 61.83 -29.88
CA ILE A 150 30.71 61.00 -28.68
C ILE A 150 29.25 60.89 -28.25
N HIS A 151 28.51 61.99 -28.30
CA HIS A 151 27.11 62.03 -27.90
C HIS A 151 26.24 61.08 -28.77
N ASP A 152 26.38 61.16 -30.10
CA ASP A 152 25.68 60.26 -31.04
C ASP A 152 26.01 58.77 -30.80
N LYS A 153 27.25 58.44 -30.42
CA LYS A 153 27.65 57.07 -30.09
C LYS A 153 27.06 56.61 -28.75
N MET A 154 27.02 57.49 -27.77
CA MET A 154 26.39 57.21 -26.46
C MET A 154 24.90 56.97 -26.61
N GLU A 155 24.19 57.74 -27.44
CA GLU A 155 22.77 57.54 -27.71
C GLU A 155 22.51 56.15 -28.32
N LYS A 156 23.22 55.80 -29.40
CA LYS A 156 23.09 54.47 -30.03
C LYS A 156 23.41 53.30 -29.09
N LEU A 157 24.42 53.45 -28.23
CA LEU A 157 24.74 52.44 -27.21
C LEU A 157 23.67 52.37 -26.13
N SER A 158 23.05 53.50 -25.76
CA SER A 158 21.93 53.55 -24.82
C SER A 158 20.73 52.79 -25.36
N GLU A 159 20.36 53.03 -26.63
CA GLU A 159 19.26 52.31 -27.30
C GLU A 159 19.52 50.80 -27.33
N LYS A 160 20.75 50.40 -27.69
CA LYS A 160 21.13 48.98 -27.70
C LYS A 160 21.08 48.37 -26.28
N LEU A 161 21.58 49.08 -25.27
CA LEU A 161 21.55 48.63 -23.88
C LEU A 161 20.11 48.42 -23.39
N GLU A 162 19.21 49.37 -23.65
CA GLU A 162 17.80 49.24 -23.28
C GLU A 162 17.12 48.07 -24.02
N HIS A 163 17.44 47.86 -25.29
CA HIS A 163 16.95 46.70 -26.04
C HIS A 163 17.42 45.37 -25.43
N GLU A 164 18.71 45.22 -25.13
CA GLU A 164 19.25 44.00 -24.50
C GLU A 164 18.70 43.79 -23.08
N ARG A 165 18.53 44.87 -22.30
CA ARG A 165 17.89 44.81 -20.97
C ARG A 165 16.46 44.29 -21.05
N LYS A 166 15.68 44.79 -22.01
CA LYS A 166 14.30 44.34 -22.21
C LYS A 166 14.26 42.87 -22.61
N ARG A 167 15.12 42.44 -23.53
CA ARG A 167 15.25 41.04 -23.94
C ARG A 167 15.62 40.12 -22.77
N LEU A 168 16.54 40.57 -21.91
CA LEU A 168 16.94 39.86 -20.69
C LEU A 168 15.77 39.76 -19.68
N GLU A 169 15.02 40.84 -19.47
CA GLU A 169 13.84 40.85 -18.61
C GLU A 169 12.76 39.89 -19.11
N GLU A 170 12.46 39.90 -20.42
CA GLU A 170 11.50 39.00 -21.05
C GLU A 170 11.89 37.54 -20.87
N LEU A 171 13.14 37.18 -21.21
CA LEU A 171 13.66 35.81 -21.06
C LEU A 171 13.69 35.37 -19.58
N SER A 172 14.13 36.25 -18.68
CA SER A 172 14.16 35.93 -17.25
C SER A 172 12.74 35.76 -16.69
N GLY A 173 11.77 36.57 -17.12
CA GLY A 173 10.38 36.44 -16.73
C GLY A 173 9.76 35.13 -17.22
N GLU A 174 10.07 34.73 -18.45
CA GLU A 174 9.62 33.44 -19.01
C GLU A 174 10.20 32.25 -18.24
N LEU A 175 11.51 32.26 -17.95
CA LEU A 175 12.16 31.19 -17.19
C LEU A 175 11.58 31.06 -15.77
N VAL A 176 11.30 32.18 -15.09
CA VAL A 176 10.64 32.16 -13.76
C VAL A 176 9.22 31.59 -13.86
N ARG A 177 8.49 31.90 -14.93
CA ARG A 177 7.16 31.32 -15.13
C ARG A 177 7.23 29.81 -15.34
N LYS A 178 8.12 29.33 -16.21
CA LYS A 178 8.36 27.88 -16.44
C LYS A 178 8.79 27.16 -15.15
N GLU A 179 9.65 27.77 -14.35
CA GLU A 179 10.09 27.24 -13.05
C GLU A 179 8.91 27.06 -12.09
N ARG A 180 8.04 28.08 -11.97
CA ARG A 180 6.84 28.02 -11.12
C ARG A 180 5.87 26.95 -11.60
N GLU A 181 5.54 26.94 -12.88
CA GLU A 181 4.64 25.94 -13.49
C GLU A 181 5.17 24.51 -13.22
N SER A 182 6.45 24.26 -13.47
CA SER A 182 7.07 22.95 -13.23
C SER A 182 7.13 22.57 -11.75
N ASN A 183 7.39 23.53 -10.87
CA ASN A 183 7.39 23.28 -9.43
C ASN A 183 5.98 22.96 -8.92
N ASP A 184 4.94 23.65 -9.40
CA ASP A 184 3.55 23.38 -9.02
C ASP A 184 3.14 21.96 -9.45
N GLU A 185 3.43 21.57 -10.70
CA GLU A 185 3.21 20.20 -11.19
C GLU A 185 3.93 19.14 -10.33
N LEU A 186 5.19 19.41 -9.96
CA LEU A 186 5.98 18.51 -9.12
C LEU A 186 5.39 18.37 -7.71
N GLN A 187 4.91 19.48 -7.12
CA GLN A 187 4.27 19.47 -5.81
C GLN A 187 2.94 18.71 -5.85
N GLU A 188 2.13 18.89 -6.90
CA GLU A 188 0.88 18.15 -7.10
C GLU A 188 1.14 16.65 -7.24
N ALA A 189 2.06 16.25 -8.14
CA ALA A 189 2.44 14.85 -8.31
C ALA A 189 2.94 14.22 -6.99
N ARG A 190 3.63 15.00 -6.17
CA ARG A 190 4.13 14.55 -4.87
C ARG A 190 3.03 14.38 -3.83
N LYS A 191 2.03 15.27 -3.80
CA LYS A 191 0.84 15.13 -2.94
C LYS A 191 0.06 13.89 -3.33
N GLU A 192 -0.21 13.71 -4.62
CA GLU A 192 -0.89 12.52 -5.15
C GLU A 192 -0.15 11.23 -4.79
N LEU A 193 1.19 11.22 -4.90
CA LEU A 193 1.98 10.07 -4.49
C LEU A 193 1.86 9.77 -2.99
N ILE A 194 1.88 10.80 -2.14
CA ILE A 194 1.72 10.62 -0.68
C ILE A 194 0.35 10.06 -0.35
N MET A 195 -0.71 10.59 -0.96
CA MET A 195 -2.08 10.11 -0.77
C MET A 195 -2.24 8.68 -1.28
N GLY A 196 -1.77 8.38 -2.50
CA GLY A 196 -1.88 7.07 -3.12
C GLY A 196 -1.07 5.96 -2.42
N LEU A 197 -0.08 6.33 -1.61
CA LEU A 197 0.73 5.39 -0.85
C LEU A 197 0.35 5.29 0.64
N GLU A 198 -0.67 6.01 1.09
CA GLU A 198 -1.05 6.07 2.51
C GLU A 198 -1.30 4.67 3.10
N ASP A 199 -2.07 3.85 2.41
CA ASP A 199 -2.38 2.47 2.83
C ASP A 199 -1.13 1.58 2.87
N ILE A 200 -0.23 1.73 1.90
CA ILE A 200 1.00 0.91 1.77
C ILE A 200 2.04 1.32 2.82
N LEU A 201 2.07 2.60 3.19
CA LEU A 201 3.06 3.21 4.07
C LEU A 201 2.58 3.38 5.52
N SER A 202 1.36 2.94 5.85
CA SER A 202 0.72 3.04 7.17
C SER A 202 1.33 2.17 8.28
N GLY A 203 2.30 1.31 7.96
CA GLY A 203 2.92 0.36 8.88
C GLY A 203 4.19 0.85 9.59
N ARG A 204 4.73 0.03 10.50
CA ARG A 204 6.09 0.21 11.07
C ARG A 204 7.17 -0.21 10.06
N THR A 205 7.24 0.53 8.96
CA THR A 205 8.14 0.26 7.83
C THR A 205 9.31 1.24 7.83
N ALA A 206 10.40 0.87 7.14
CA ALA A 206 11.59 1.72 7.07
C ALA A 206 11.34 3.03 6.34
N ILE A 207 10.45 2.99 5.34
CA ILE A 207 9.90 4.13 4.63
C ILE A 207 8.44 4.25 5.06
N GLY A 208 8.00 5.45 5.40
CA GLY A 208 6.60 5.72 5.71
C GLY A 208 6.25 7.18 5.49
N ILE A 209 5.07 7.59 5.93
CA ILE A 209 4.63 9.00 5.88
C ILE A 209 4.85 9.61 7.26
N LYS A 210 5.56 10.75 7.31
CA LYS A 210 5.74 11.55 8.52
C LYS A 210 4.93 12.83 8.39
N ARG A 211 4.25 13.20 9.48
CA ARG A 211 3.47 14.44 9.58
C ARG A 211 4.34 15.52 10.22
N MET A 212 4.95 16.36 9.38
CA MET A 212 5.91 17.38 9.80
C MET A 212 5.20 18.48 10.57
N GLY A 213 5.69 18.75 11.79
CA GLY A 213 5.09 19.73 12.69
C GLY A 213 3.95 19.20 13.55
N GLU A 214 3.64 17.91 13.47
CA GLU A 214 2.75 17.24 14.43
C GLU A 214 3.50 16.86 15.70
N LEU A 215 2.90 17.13 16.85
CA LEU A 215 3.47 16.76 18.14
C LEU A 215 3.46 15.24 18.35
N ASP A 216 4.60 14.69 18.77
CA ASP A 216 4.65 13.34 19.33
C ASP A 216 3.90 13.34 20.67
N GLU A 217 2.82 12.58 20.76
CA GLU A 217 1.99 12.50 21.97
C GLU A 217 2.68 11.76 23.12
N ARG A 218 3.64 10.88 22.83
CA ARG A 218 4.20 9.97 23.84
C ARG A 218 4.94 10.69 24.97
N PRO A 219 5.77 11.72 24.72
CA PRO A 219 6.32 12.58 25.76
C PRO A 219 5.25 13.18 26.70
N PHE A 220 4.14 13.65 26.14
CA PHE A 220 3.04 14.26 26.89
C PHE A 220 2.33 13.22 27.75
N GLN A 221 2.01 12.05 27.19
CA GLN A 221 1.43 10.93 27.93
C GLN A 221 2.31 10.51 29.11
N ASN A 222 3.63 10.38 28.90
CA ASN A 222 4.58 10.02 29.95
C ASN A 222 4.70 11.09 31.04
N ALA A 223 4.71 12.38 30.66
CA ALA A 223 4.76 13.49 31.62
C ALA A 223 3.46 13.60 32.44
N CYS A 224 2.31 13.52 31.78
CA CYS A 224 1.00 13.55 32.44
C CYS A 224 0.82 12.34 33.36
N LYS A 225 1.23 11.14 32.96
CA LYS A 225 1.19 9.96 33.83
C LYS A 225 2.01 10.12 35.11
N ARG A 226 3.20 10.73 35.01
CA ARG A 226 4.05 11.04 36.18
C ARG A 226 3.42 12.09 37.09
N LYS A 227 2.73 13.08 36.53
CA LYS A 227 2.19 14.24 37.25
C LYS A 227 0.82 13.98 37.88
N TYR A 228 -0.05 13.24 37.19
CA TYR A 228 -1.46 13.05 37.55
C TYR A 228 -1.80 11.62 37.98
N GLY A 229 -0.89 10.65 37.80
CA GLY A 229 -1.14 9.25 38.11
C GLY A 229 -1.88 8.52 36.98
N ASN A 230 -2.59 7.44 37.30
CA ASN A 230 -3.29 6.65 36.27
C ASN A 230 -4.68 7.22 35.92
N ASP A 231 -5.27 8.03 36.77
CA ASP A 231 -6.59 8.65 36.52
C ASP A 231 -6.41 9.92 35.68
N ASP A 232 -7.24 10.08 34.64
CA ASP A 232 -7.32 11.24 33.73
C ASP A 232 -6.05 11.63 32.95
N HIS A 233 -4.92 10.93 33.10
CA HIS A 233 -3.66 11.31 32.46
C HIS A 233 -3.70 11.30 30.93
N GLU A 234 -4.49 10.41 30.33
CA GLU A 234 -4.68 10.34 28.87
C GLU A 234 -5.43 11.57 28.36
N THR A 235 -6.54 11.94 29.01
CA THR A 235 -7.31 13.15 28.67
C THR A 235 -6.47 14.40 28.84
N ARG A 236 -5.72 14.52 29.96
CA ARG A 236 -4.82 15.66 30.20
C ARG A 236 -3.70 15.76 29.18
N ALA A 237 -3.13 14.63 28.77
CA ALA A 237 -2.11 14.61 27.71
C ALA A 237 -2.70 15.07 26.37
N ALA A 238 -3.88 14.58 26.00
CA ALA A 238 -4.55 14.97 24.76
C ALA A 238 -4.93 16.46 24.74
N GLU A 239 -5.42 17.01 25.86
CA GLU A 239 -5.69 18.44 26.03
C GLU A 239 -4.40 19.27 25.85
N LEU A 240 -3.30 18.83 26.46
CA LEU A 240 -2.02 19.52 26.40
C LEU A 240 -1.42 19.48 24.99
N VAL A 241 -1.42 18.32 24.33
CA VAL A 241 -0.99 18.18 22.93
C VAL A 241 -1.81 19.10 22.04
N SER A 242 -3.14 19.05 22.13
CA SER A 242 -4.02 19.90 21.31
C SER A 242 -3.75 21.38 21.52
N SER A 243 -3.61 21.81 22.78
CA SER A 243 -3.32 23.20 23.10
C SER A 243 -1.99 23.66 22.51
N TRP A 244 -0.92 22.87 22.64
CA TRP A 244 0.39 23.23 22.09
C TRP A 244 0.41 23.16 20.58
N GLN A 245 -0.30 22.21 19.97
CA GLN A 245 -0.43 22.14 18.51
C GLN A 245 -1.09 23.41 17.95
N GLU A 246 -2.09 23.95 18.64
CA GLU A 246 -2.73 25.22 18.28
C GLU A 246 -1.83 26.42 18.55
N GLU A 247 -1.03 26.43 19.62
CA GLU A 247 -0.02 27.48 19.82
C GLU A 247 1.01 27.51 18.68
N ILE A 248 1.53 26.34 18.28
CA ILE A 248 2.51 26.21 17.19
C ILE A 248 2.00 26.76 15.86
N LYS A 249 0.69 26.68 15.60
CA LYS A 249 0.07 27.22 14.38
C LYS A 249 -0.06 28.75 14.38
N LYS A 250 -0.03 29.41 15.55
CA LYS A 250 -0.27 30.85 15.66
C LYS A 250 0.89 31.66 15.07
N PRO A 251 0.66 32.48 14.02
CA PRO A 251 1.71 33.33 13.47
C PRO A 251 2.28 34.33 14.47
N ALA A 252 1.46 34.76 15.45
CA ALA A 252 1.86 35.70 16.49
C ALA A 252 2.92 35.15 17.47
N TRP A 253 3.10 33.82 17.54
CA TRP A 253 4.15 33.21 18.34
C TRP A 253 5.29 32.71 17.43
N HIS A 254 6.39 33.46 17.41
CA HIS A 254 7.54 33.21 16.54
C HIS A 254 8.82 32.98 17.38
N PRO A 255 8.95 31.83 18.07
CA PRO A 255 10.01 31.58 19.04
C PRO A 255 11.33 31.19 18.36
N TYR A 256 11.84 32.04 17.47
CA TYR A 256 13.04 31.74 16.69
C TYR A 256 14.12 32.81 16.86
N LYS A 257 15.36 32.41 16.57
CA LYS A 257 16.55 33.27 16.55
C LYS A 257 17.40 32.95 15.33
N PHE A 258 18.13 33.94 14.84
CA PHE A 258 19.10 33.73 13.77
C PHE A 258 20.44 33.27 14.33
N VAL A 259 21.02 32.24 13.73
CA VAL A 259 22.37 31.75 13.99
C VAL A 259 23.13 31.64 12.68
N LYS A 260 24.43 31.90 12.71
CA LYS A 260 25.29 31.69 11.54
C LYS A 260 25.56 30.20 11.34
N ALA A 261 25.23 29.69 10.17
CA ALA A 261 25.61 28.37 9.74
C ALA A 261 27.09 28.32 9.32
N GLU A 262 27.64 27.10 9.18
CA GLU A 262 29.04 26.87 8.78
C GLU A 262 29.38 27.44 7.39
N ASP A 263 28.38 27.58 6.52
CA ASP A 263 28.51 28.17 5.18
C ASP A 263 28.40 29.72 5.18
N GLY A 264 28.23 30.34 6.36
CA GLY A 264 28.08 31.78 6.52
C GLY A 264 26.66 32.32 6.32
N SER A 265 25.69 31.46 5.98
CA SER A 265 24.27 31.83 5.88
C SER A 265 23.62 32.01 7.25
N ASP A 266 22.65 32.91 7.34
CA ASP A 266 21.84 33.07 8.54
C ASP A 266 20.72 32.02 8.53
N LYS A 267 20.71 31.12 9.53
CA LYS A 267 19.66 30.12 9.74
C LYS A 267 18.80 30.48 10.92
N GLU A 268 17.49 30.37 10.73
CA GLU A 268 16.52 30.55 11.79
C GLU A 268 16.33 29.23 12.55
N VAL A 269 16.61 29.26 13.86
CA VAL A 269 16.50 28.11 14.76
C VAL A 269 15.62 28.44 15.96
N VAL A 270 15.04 27.43 16.60
CA VAL A 270 14.19 27.63 17.78
C VAL A 270 14.98 28.30 18.90
N ASN A 271 14.40 29.32 19.51
CA ASN A 271 15.00 30.04 20.62
C ASN A 271 14.71 29.33 21.94
N ASP A 272 15.71 28.64 22.48
CA ASP A 272 15.63 27.99 23.81
C ASP A 272 15.29 28.96 24.95
N GLU A 273 15.54 30.25 24.77
CA GLU A 273 15.26 31.28 25.78
C GLU A 273 13.81 31.78 25.76
N ASP A 274 12.96 31.28 24.84
CA ASP A 274 11.55 31.67 24.74
C ASP A 274 10.80 31.43 26.07
N PRO A 275 10.08 32.44 26.60
CA PRO A 275 9.42 32.33 27.89
C PRO A 275 8.40 31.19 27.99
N ARG A 276 7.68 30.89 26.89
CA ARG A 276 6.67 29.82 26.87
C ARG A 276 7.34 28.45 26.84
N LEU A 277 8.41 28.29 26.06
CA LEU A 277 9.21 27.06 26.06
C LEU A 277 9.87 26.81 27.42
N LYS A 278 10.38 27.86 28.09
CA LYS A 278 10.89 27.75 29.47
C LYS A 278 9.83 27.32 30.46
N GLN A 279 8.62 27.90 30.38
CA GLN A 279 7.52 27.51 31.24
C GLN A 279 7.11 26.06 31.02
N LEU A 280 6.98 25.63 29.75
CA LEU A 280 6.70 24.24 29.40
C LEU A 280 7.73 23.27 29.99
N TRP A 281 9.00 23.64 29.88
CA TRP A 281 10.11 22.86 30.43
C TRP A 281 10.02 22.73 31.96
N ILE A 282 9.73 23.82 32.68
CA ILE A 282 9.56 23.80 34.14
C ILE A 282 8.38 22.89 34.54
N GLU A 283 7.28 22.93 33.80
CA GLU A 283 6.04 22.23 34.18
C GLU A 283 5.99 20.74 33.81
N TYR A 284 6.66 20.34 32.73
CA TYR A 284 6.55 18.99 32.14
C TYR A 284 7.89 18.34 31.75
N GLY A 285 9.01 19.06 31.84
CA GLY A 285 10.36 18.55 31.64
C GLY A 285 10.85 18.53 30.20
N ASP A 286 12.06 18.00 30.02
CA ASP A 286 12.81 17.99 28.76
C ASP A 286 12.06 17.30 27.61
N ASP A 287 11.46 16.13 27.86
CA ASP A 287 10.85 15.32 26.79
C ASP A 287 9.72 16.09 26.07
N VAL A 288 8.85 16.75 26.84
CA VAL A 288 7.72 17.53 26.30
C VAL A 288 8.21 18.80 25.62
N CYS A 289 9.17 19.49 26.23
CA CYS A 289 9.76 20.69 25.64
C CYS A 289 10.46 20.37 24.30
N ASN A 290 11.21 19.27 24.24
CA ASN A 290 11.88 18.81 23.03
C ASN A 290 10.88 18.41 21.94
N ALA A 291 9.76 17.76 22.29
CA ALA A 291 8.71 17.45 21.32
C ALA A 291 8.14 18.72 20.65
N VAL A 292 7.88 19.77 21.44
CA VAL A 292 7.42 21.07 20.92
C VAL A 292 8.50 21.75 20.07
N LYS A 293 9.75 21.75 20.51
CA LYS A 293 10.88 22.30 19.73
C LYS A 293 11.05 21.58 18.40
N THR A 294 10.97 20.25 18.38
CA THR A 294 11.03 19.46 17.15
C THR A 294 9.89 19.83 16.20
N ALA A 295 8.65 19.91 16.69
CA ALA A 295 7.51 20.31 15.87
C ALA A 295 7.67 21.75 15.32
N LEU A 296 8.17 22.70 16.12
CA LEU A 296 8.48 24.06 15.66
C LEU A 296 9.56 24.07 14.57
N SER A 297 10.65 23.32 14.76
CA SER A 297 11.70 23.19 13.73
C SER A 297 11.15 22.61 12.43
N GLU A 298 10.31 21.58 12.51
CA GLU A 298 9.69 20.96 11.34
C GLU A 298 8.70 21.90 10.64
N VAL A 299 7.90 22.68 11.39
CA VAL A 299 7.05 23.71 10.81
C VAL A 299 7.89 24.75 10.07
N ASN A 300 9.00 25.21 10.65
CA ASN A 300 9.84 26.24 10.02
C ASN A 300 10.55 25.72 8.75
N GLU A 301 10.92 24.43 8.73
CA GLU A 301 11.59 23.82 7.58
C GLU A 301 10.61 23.48 6.43
N TYR A 302 9.41 22.99 6.74
CA TYR A 302 8.51 22.42 5.73
C TYR A 302 7.32 23.32 5.37
N ASN A 303 6.90 24.21 6.26
CA ASN A 303 5.77 25.10 6.03
C ASN A 303 5.85 26.39 6.87
N PRO A 304 6.92 27.19 6.71
CA PRO A 304 7.16 28.37 7.56
C PRO A 304 6.02 29.39 7.49
N SER A 305 5.47 29.60 6.29
CA SER A 305 4.39 30.57 6.06
C SER A 305 3.02 30.04 6.48
N GLY A 306 2.69 28.78 6.16
CA GLY A 306 1.37 28.21 6.41
C GLY A 306 1.18 27.67 7.82
N ARG A 307 2.25 27.23 8.47
CA ARG A 307 2.30 26.68 9.84
C ARG A 307 1.32 25.55 10.15
N TYR A 308 0.77 24.90 9.13
CA TYR A 308 -0.03 23.68 9.26
C TYR A 308 0.83 22.44 9.01
N VAL A 309 0.39 21.31 9.54
CA VAL A 309 1.08 20.02 9.41
C VAL A 309 1.13 19.58 7.94
N VAL A 310 2.30 19.17 7.48
CA VAL A 310 2.51 18.69 6.10
C VAL A 310 2.99 17.25 6.13
N SER A 311 2.36 16.40 5.32
CA SER A 311 2.80 15.01 5.15
C SER A 311 3.99 14.92 4.21
N GLU A 312 4.99 14.11 4.59
CA GLU A 312 6.23 13.92 3.84
C GLU A 312 6.62 12.44 3.81
N LEU A 313 7.12 11.97 2.66
CA LEU A 313 7.74 10.65 2.55
C LEU A 313 9.03 10.63 3.36
N TRP A 314 9.12 9.75 4.35
CA TRP A 314 10.18 9.75 5.33
C TRP A 314 10.90 8.41 5.42
N ASN A 315 12.22 8.47 5.55
CA ASN A 315 13.07 7.32 5.83
C ASN A 315 13.40 7.29 7.32
N PHE A 316 12.63 6.52 8.08
CA PHE A 316 12.78 6.42 9.53
C PHE A 316 14.12 5.80 9.96
N ARG A 317 14.76 4.98 9.12
CA ARG A 317 16.10 4.44 9.41
C ARG A 317 17.20 5.50 9.33
N LYS A 318 17.05 6.46 8.41
CA LYS A 318 18.04 7.53 8.19
C LYS A 318 17.65 8.86 8.83
N ASN A 319 16.46 8.92 9.42
CA ASN A 319 15.84 10.12 9.97
C ASN A 319 15.92 11.34 9.03
N ARG A 320 15.54 11.13 7.78
CA ARG A 320 15.43 12.21 6.77
C ARG A 320 14.34 11.91 5.77
N LYS A 321 13.96 12.92 4.99
CA LYS A 321 13.12 12.79 3.80
C LYS A 321 13.61 11.64 2.91
N ALA A 322 12.68 10.77 2.53
CA ALA A 322 12.95 9.65 1.65
C ALA A 322 13.15 10.13 0.22
N THR A 323 14.11 9.54 -0.50
CA THR A 323 14.25 9.83 -1.93
C THR A 323 13.23 9.02 -2.73
N MET A 324 12.85 9.51 -3.91
CA MET A 324 11.97 8.77 -4.83
C MET A 324 12.49 7.35 -5.13
N LYS A 325 13.81 7.21 -5.30
CA LYS A 325 14.46 5.90 -5.47
C LYS A 325 14.28 4.99 -4.25
N GLU A 326 14.35 5.53 -3.03
CA GLU A 326 14.12 4.76 -1.81
C GLU A 326 12.66 4.29 -1.70
N VAL A 327 11.71 5.17 -2.05
CA VAL A 327 10.27 4.88 -2.05
C VAL A 327 9.92 3.83 -3.09
N LEU A 328 10.34 4.00 -4.35
CA LEU A 328 10.09 3.03 -5.43
C LEU A 328 10.66 1.65 -5.11
N ARG A 329 11.91 1.59 -4.63
CA ARG A 329 12.52 0.32 -4.22
C ARG A 329 11.73 -0.35 -3.10
N PHE A 330 11.20 0.42 -2.15
CA PHE A 330 10.37 -0.11 -1.08
C PHE A 330 9.06 -0.70 -1.62
N ILE A 331 8.39 0.02 -2.54
CA ILE A 331 7.15 -0.46 -3.18
C ILE A 331 7.38 -1.77 -3.95
N PHE A 332 8.43 -1.83 -4.79
CA PHE A 332 8.76 -3.05 -5.52
C PHE A 332 9.04 -4.23 -4.58
N GLN A 333 9.75 -4.00 -3.48
CA GLN A 333 9.97 -5.04 -2.48
C GLN A 333 8.68 -5.52 -1.82
N GLN A 334 7.70 -4.65 -1.57
CA GLN A 334 6.39 -5.07 -1.04
C GLN A 334 5.59 -5.87 -2.07
N MET A 335 5.71 -5.54 -3.36
CA MET A 335 5.05 -6.26 -4.46
C MET A 335 5.66 -7.64 -4.74
N GLU A 336 6.98 -7.78 -4.57
CA GLU A 336 7.69 -9.06 -4.77
C GLU A 336 7.40 -10.11 -3.69
N VAL A 337 6.78 -9.74 -2.55
CA VAL A 337 6.40 -10.71 -1.52
C VAL A 337 5.16 -11.49 -1.98
N PRO A 338 5.28 -12.78 -2.32
CA PRO A 338 4.12 -13.58 -2.70
C PRO A 338 3.34 -13.92 -1.42
N GLY A 339 2.12 -13.41 -1.29
CA GLY A 339 1.12 -14.01 -0.41
C GLY A 339 0.70 -13.19 0.81
N LYS A 340 -0.14 -12.17 0.59
CA LYS A 340 -1.36 -11.96 1.38
C LYS A 340 -2.52 -11.72 0.43
N ARG A 341 -2.90 -12.74 -0.34
CA ARG A 341 -4.27 -12.78 -0.88
C ARG A 341 -5.19 -12.69 0.34
N ARG A 342 -5.92 -11.57 0.43
CA ARG A 342 -7.04 -11.39 1.35
C ARG A 342 -7.92 -12.64 1.24
N ARG A 343 -7.88 -13.49 2.28
CA ARG A 343 -8.99 -14.41 2.54
C ARG A 343 -10.10 -13.53 3.10
N GLY A 344 -10.93 -13.02 2.19
CA GLY A 344 -12.27 -12.53 2.50
C GLY A 344 -13.23 -13.69 2.38
#